data_AF-A0A6G0WPR2-F1
#
_entry.id   AF-A0A6G0WPR2-F1
#
_cell.length_a   1.000
_cell.length_b   1.000
_cell.length_c   1.000
_cell.angle_alpha   90.00
_cell.angle_beta   90.00
_cell.angle_gamma   90.00
#
_symmetry.space_group_name_H-M   'P 1'
#
loop_
_entity.id
_entity.type
_entity.pdbx_description
1 polymer ?
#
loop_
_entity_poly.entity_id
_entity_poly.type
_entity_poly.pdbx_seq_one_letter_code
_entity_poly.pdbx_strand_id
1 'polypeptide(L)'
;VCAISTPYVLIAYVPTAFLFKWLQGYYKISSAELKRMDGIARSPVVTLVGEAISGLSTIRAFKVTKQISTKQRIALDNYISFTFAYNCSGPWFQMRSDWAATFVITAVAFIAVFTKNSIGLTAAGLALTYSTQLSNTLSRLAVFMTYVENTMTSVERLGHYNTL
;
A
#
# COMPACT_ATOMS: atom_id res chain seq x y z
N VAL A 1 7.78 16.26 24.78
CA VAL A 1 8.55 15.46 25.77
C VAL A 1 9.76 14.77 25.14
N CYS A 2 9.61 13.85 24.17
CA CYS A 2 10.77 13.17 23.56
C CYS A 2 11.75 14.10 22.80
N ALA A 3 11.24 15.09 22.04
CA ALA A 3 12.08 16.09 21.37
C ALA A 3 12.79 17.06 22.35
N ILE A 4 12.25 17.21 23.57
CA ILE A 4 12.80 18.08 24.62
C ILE A 4 13.82 17.32 25.47
N SER A 5 13.64 16.01 25.64
CA SER A 5 14.48 15.19 26.53
C SER A 5 15.76 14.68 25.86
N THR A 6 15.82 14.57 24.52
CA THR A 6 17.02 14.10 23.82
C THR A 6 17.06 14.61 22.36
N PRO A 7 17.80 15.70 22.06
CA PRO A 7 17.90 16.25 20.70
C PRO A 7 18.47 15.25 19.67
N TYR A 8 19.22 14.23 20.09
CA TYR A 8 19.72 13.15 19.22
C TYR A 8 18.61 12.30 18.59
N VAL A 9 17.42 12.20 19.21
CA VAL A 9 16.28 11.47 18.63
C VAL A 9 15.73 12.18 17.39
N LEU A 10 15.86 13.50 17.32
CA LEU A 10 15.43 14.29 16.16
C LEU A 10 16.30 13.99 14.93
N ILE A 11 17.60 13.81 15.14
CA ILE A 11 18.56 13.42 14.09
C ILE A 11 18.22 12.03 13.53
N ALA A 12 17.77 11.08 14.36
CA ALA A 12 17.35 9.76 13.89
C ALA A 12 16.03 9.79 13.07
N TYR A 13 15.16 10.77 13.33
CA TYR A 13 13.89 10.91 12.61
C TYR A 13 14.05 11.44 11.19
N VAL A 14 15.05 12.29 10.93
CA VAL A 14 15.29 12.89 9.59
C VAL A 14 15.57 11.85 8.50
N PRO A 15 16.50 10.89 8.66
CA PRO A 15 16.71 9.79 7.71
C PRO A 15 15.46 8.96 7.48
N THR A 16 14.65 8.79 8.52
CA THR A 16 13.42 7.98 8.47
C THR A 16 12.39 8.64 7.57
N ALA A 17 12.17 9.95 7.73
CA ALA A 17 11.28 10.71 6.86
C ALA A 17 11.73 10.68 5.39
N PHE A 18 13.04 10.73 5.14
CA PHE A 18 13.61 10.61 3.79
C PHE A 18 13.39 9.22 3.19
N LEU A 19 13.68 8.16 3.94
CA LEU A 19 13.44 6.77 3.53
C LEU A 19 11.96 6.52 3.20
N PHE A 20 11.04 7.02 4.03
CA PHE A 20 9.60 6.93 3.76
C PHE A 20 9.22 7.62 2.46
N LYS A 21 9.71 8.85 2.23
CA LYS A 21 9.44 9.60 0.98
C LYS A 21 9.98 8.87 -0.25
N TRP A 22 11.16 8.27 -0.14
CA TRP A 22 11.77 7.53 -1.24
C TRP A 22 11.02 6.23 -1.55
N LEU A 23 10.68 5.45 -0.52
CA LEU A 23 9.85 4.25 -0.66
C LEU A 23 8.47 4.57 -1.23
N GLN A 24 7.81 5.64 -0.75
CA GLN A 24 6.53 6.09 -1.28
C GLN A 24 6.60 6.40 -2.78
N GLY A 25 7.69 7.04 -3.23
CA GLY A 25 7.91 7.34 -4.65
C GLY A 25 7.94 6.08 -5.53
N TYR A 26 8.72 5.08 -5.13
CA TYR A 26 8.77 3.80 -5.87
C TYR A 26 7.45 3.05 -5.84
N TYR A 27 6.79 3.01 -4.68
CA TYR A 27 5.52 2.32 -4.53
C TYR A 27 4.41 2.93 -5.38
N LYS A 28 4.37 4.26 -5.48
CA LYS A 28 3.39 4.99 -6.28
C LYS A 28 3.47 4.60 -7.75
N ILE A 29 4.68 4.55 -8.31
CA ILE A 29 4.89 4.17 -9.72
C ILE A 29 4.50 2.71 -9.96
N SER A 30 4.96 1.79 -9.10
CA SER A 30 4.69 0.36 -9.24
C SER A 30 3.20 0.03 -9.08
N SER A 31 2.53 0.64 -8.09
CA SER A 31 1.11 0.42 -7.82
C SER A 31 0.20 1.00 -8.90
N ALA A 32 0.61 2.09 -9.54
CA ALA A 32 -0.12 2.65 -10.68
C ALA A 32 -0.12 1.69 -11.87
N GLU A 33 1.03 1.07 -12.18
CA GLU A 33 1.12 0.07 -13.26
C GLU A 33 0.32 -1.19 -12.93
N LEU A 34 0.40 -1.71 -11.70
CA LEU A 34 -0.41 -2.85 -11.26
C LEU A 34 -1.91 -2.56 -11.38
N LYS A 35 -2.36 -1.38 -10.96
CA LYS A 35 -3.76 -0.94 -11.09
C LYS A 35 -4.18 -0.80 -12.56
N ARG A 36 -3.27 -0.39 -13.44
CA ARG A 36 -3.51 -0.33 -14.89
C ARG A 36 -3.70 -1.73 -15.48
N MET A 37 -2.84 -2.68 -15.11
CA MET A 37 -2.94 -4.07 -15.55
C MET A 37 -4.24 -4.74 -15.07
N ASP A 38 -4.63 -4.50 -13.81
CA ASP A 38 -5.90 -4.95 -13.25
C ASP A 38 -7.10 -4.41 -14.06
N GLY A 39 -7.08 -3.11 -14.39
CA GLY A 39 -8.10 -2.48 -15.22
C GLY A 39 -8.20 -3.07 -16.64
N ILE A 40 -7.06 -3.34 -17.28
CA ILE A 40 -7.01 -3.96 -18.62
C ILE A 40 -7.53 -5.40 -18.56
N ALA A 41 -7.16 -6.17 -17.52
CA ALA A 41 -7.59 -7.55 -17.35
C ALA A 41 -9.09 -7.69 -17.03
N ARG A 42 -9.70 -6.66 -16.41
CA ARG A 42 -11.14 -6.64 -16.11
C ARG A 42 -12.03 -6.46 -17.33
N SER A 43 -11.59 -5.66 -18.31
CA SER A 43 -12.36 -5.35 -19.53
C SER A 43 -12.87 -6.60 -20.28
N PRO A 44 -12.02 -7.58 -20.65
CA PRO A 44 -12.47 -8.75 -21.39
C PRO A 44 -13.46 -9.62 -20.62
N VAL A 45 -13.38 -9.67 -19.29
CA VAL A 45 -14.34 -10.41 -18.46
C VAL A 45 -15.75 -9.82 -18.59
N VAL A 46 -15.87 -8.49 -18.55
CA VAL A 46 -17.16 -7.80 -18.69
C VAL A 46 -17.71 -7.95 -20.11
N THR A 47 -16.85 -7.83 -21.12
CA THR A 47 -17.22 -8.01 -22.53
C THR A 47 -17.73 -9.43 -22.79
N LEU A 48 -17.02 -10.46 -22.33
CA LEU A 48 -17.42 -11.87 -22.48
C LEU A 48 -18.77 -12.17 -21.81
N VAL A 49 -19.05 -11.56 -20.66
CA VAL A 49 -20.35 -11.67 -19.99
C VAL A 49 -21.45 -11.00 -20.81
N GLY A 50 -21.20 -9.81 -21.36
CA GLY A 50 -22.14 -9.11 -22.24
C GLY A 50 -22.46 -9.93 -23.50
N GLU A 51 -21.44 -10.44 -24.18
CA GLU A 51 -21.59 -11.30 -25.36
C GLU A 51 -22.37 -12.58 -25.05
N ALA A 52 -22.14 -13.20 -23.89
CA ALA A 52 -22.86 -14.41 -23.48
C ALA A 52 -24.36 -14.15 -23.22
N ILE A 53 -24.70 -12.98 -22.66
CA ILE A 53 -26.10 -12.59 -22.41
C ILE A 53 -26.81 -12.28 -23.73
N SER A 54 -26.20 -11.47 -24.61
CA SER A 54 -26.79 -11.10 -25.90
C SER A 54 -26.85 -12.28 -26.88
N GLY A 55 -25.89 -13.21 -26.84
CA GLY A 55 -25.78 -14.36 -27.74
C GLY A 55 -26.38 -15.67 -27.21
N LEU A 56 -27.16 -15.64 -26.13
CA LEU A 56 -27.60 -16.84 -25.41
C LEU A 56 -28.38 -17.84 -26.30
N SER A 57 -29.24 -17.33 -27.18
CA SER A 57 -30.03 -18.13 -28.12
C SER A 57 -29.12 -18.88 -29.12
N THR A 58 -28.14 -18.19 -29.69
CA THR A 58 -27.15 -18.73 -30.63
C THR A 58 -26.26 -19.77 -29.95
N ILE A 59 -25.76 -19.49 -28.74
CA ILE A 59 -24.89 -20.40 -27.98
C ILE A 59 -25.61 -21.73 -27.70
N ARG A 60 -26.90 -21.67 -27.33
CA ARG A 60 -27.72 -22.86 -27.09
C ARG A 60 -28.02 -23.62 -28.38
N ALA A 61 -28.33 -22.90 -29.47
CA ALA A 61 -28.60 -23.52 -30.78
C ALA A 61 -27.40 -24.31 -31.31
N PHE A 62 -26.18 -23.77 -31.18
CA PHE A 62 -24.94 -24.43 -31.62
C PHE A 62 -24.32 -25.36 -30.56
N LYS A 63 -24.90 -25.47 -29.36
CA LYS A 63 -24.39 -26.28 -28.23
C LYS A 63 -22.92 -26.00 -27.84
N VAL A 64 -22.46 -24.76 -28.03
CA VAL A 64 -21.06 -24.34 -27.77
C VAL A 64 -20.82 -23.80 -26.35
N THR A 65 -21.76 -23.99 -25.43
CA THR A 65 -21.70 -23.50 -24.03
C THR A 65 -20.40 -23.83 -23.30
N LYS A 66 -19.86 -25.05 -23.50
CA LYS A 66 -18.64 -25.50 -22.83
C LYS A 66 -17.41 -24.70 -23.29
N GLN A 67 -17.29 -24.39 -24.58
CA GLN A 67 -16.17 -23.60 -25.10
C GLN A 67 -16.20 -22.17 -24.59
N ILE A 68 -17.38 -21.53 -24.56
CA ILE A 68 -17.55 -20.18 -24.02
C ILE A 68 -17.24 -20.15 -22.52
N SER A 69 -17.72 -21.15 -21.76
CA SER A 69 -17.41 -21.28 -20.34
C SER A 69 -15.91 -21.41 -20.06
N THR A 70 -15.18 -22.21 -20.87
CA THR A 70 -13.71 -22.32 -20.75
C THR A 70 -13.02 -20.98 -21.07
N LYS A 71 -13.43 -20.27 -22.12
CA LYS A 71 -12.89 -18.94 -22.45
C LYS A 71 -13.10 -17.94 -21.32
N GLN A 72 -14.32 -17.90 -20.75
CA GLN A 72 -14.64 -17.02 -19.64
C GLN A 72 -13.82 -17.36 -18.39
N ARG A 73 -13.60 -18.66 -18.11
CA ARG A 73 -12.79 -19.11 -16.99
C ARG A 73 -11.31 -18.70 -17.12
N ILE A 74 -10.72 -18.80 -18.31
CA ILE A 74 -9.35 -18.36 -18.57
C ILE A 74 -9.21 -16.84 -18.37
N ALA A 75 -10.16 -16.06 -18.88
CA ALA A 75 -10.17 -14.61 -18.69
C ALA A 75 -10.30 -14.22 -17.22
N LEU A 76 -11.16 -14.92 -16.47
CA LEU A 76 -11.33 -14.74 -15.02
C LEU A 76 -10.06 -15.08 -14.23
N ASP A 77 -9.40 -16.19 -14.56
CA ASP A 77 -8.17 -16.62 -13.88
C ASP A 77 -7.05 -15.60 -14.06
N ASN A 78 -6.90 -15.07 -15.28
CA ASN A 78 -5.97 -14.00 -15.58
C ASN A 78 -6.28 -12.72 -14.79
N TYR A 79 -7.55 -12.31 -14.73
CA TYR A 79 -7.98 -11.16 -13.92
C TYR A 79 -7.68 -11.35 -12.43
N ILE A 80 -8.05 -12.50 -11.86
CA ILE A 80 -7.81 -12.80 -10.43
C ILE A 80 -6.32 -12.77 -10.11
N SER A 81 -5.45 -13.27 -11.01
CA SER A 81 -4.00 -13.21 -10.82
C SER A 81 -3.49 -11.76 -10.67
N PHE A 82 -3.93 -10.85 -11.54
CA PHE A 82 -3.56 -9.44 -11.46
C PHE A 82 -4.16 -8.74 -10.24
N THR A 83 -5.42 -8.99 -9.94
CA THR A 83 -6.08 -8.44 -8.74
C THR A 83 -5.41 -8.92 -7.46
N PHE A 84 -4.96 -10.17 -7.41
CA PHE A 84 -4.21 -10.71 -6.28
C PHE A 84 -2.86 -10.03 -6.14
N ALA A 85 -2.11 -9.89 -7.23
CA ALA A 85 -0.83 -9.18 -7.24
C ALA A 85 -0.97 -7.71 -6.76
N TYR A 86 -2.01 -7.01 -7.22
CA TYR A 86 -2.33 -5.66 -6.77
C TYR A 86 -2.67 -5.60 -5.26
N ASN A 87 -3.50 -6.53 -4.78
CA ASN A 87 -3.84 -6.61 -3.35
C ASN A 87 -2.62 -6.95 -2.48
N CYS A 88 -1.69 -7.79 -2.95
CA CYS A 88 -0.47 -8.12 -2.23
C CYS A 88 0.56 -6.98 -2.20
N SER A 89 0.55 -6.09 -3.19
CA SER A 89 1.45 -4.93 -3.27
C SER A 89 1.31 -4.00 -2.06
N GLY A 90 0.07 -3.77 -1.58
CA GLY A 90 -0.20 -2.92 -0.41
C GLY A 90 0.49 -3.39 0.88
N PRO A 91 0.21 -4.60 1.36
CA PRO A 91 0.90 -5.19 2.51
C PRO A 91 2.40 -5.33 2.32
N TRP A 92 2.88 -5.58 1.09
CA TRP A 92 4.31 -5.65 0.80
C TRP A 92 5.02 -4.31 1.10
N PHE A 93 4.43 -3.19 0.67
CA PHE A 93 4.94 -1.86 0.97
C PHE A 93 4.89 -1.53 2.46
N GLN A 94 3.79 -1.90 3.13
CA GLN A 94 3.64 -1.74 4.56
C GLN A 94 4.74 -2.49 5.32
N MET A 95 5.02 -3.75 4.94
CA MET A 95 6.04 -4.57 5.58
C MET A 95 7.44 -3.98 5.41
N ARG A 96 7.78 -3.48 4.20
CA ARG A 96 9.08 -2.83 3.94
C ARG A 96 9.25 -1.54 4.74
N SER A 97 8.19 -0.75 4.82
CA SER A 97 8.13 0.47 5.64
C SER A 97 8.32 0.17 7.14
N ASP A 98 7.74 -0.93 7.63
CA ASP A 98 7.82 -1.34 9.02
C ASP A 98 9.22 -1.87 9.41
N TRP A 99 9.91 -2.55 8.48
CA TRP A 99 11.29 -2.98 8.67
C TRP A 99 12.24 -1.78 8.81
N ALA A 100 12.07 -0.76 7.96
CA ALA A 100 12.85 0.47 8.05
C ALA A 100 12.60 1.21 9.37
N ALA A 101 11.34 1.31 9.80
CA ALA A 101 10.98 1.90 11.09
C ALA A 101 11.59 1.14 12.27
N THR A 102 11.55 -0.20 12.24
CA THR A 102 12.10 -1.06 13.30
C THR A 102 13.61 -0.88 13.44
N PHE A 103 14.35 -0.82 12.33
CA PHE A 103 15.80 -0.61 12.36
C PHE A 103 16.18 0.71 13.06
N VAL A 104 15.41 1.78 12.82
CA VAL A 104 15.61 3.08 13.46
C VAL A 104 15.26 3.02 14.95
N ILE A 105 14.15 2.36 15.31
CA ILE A 105 13.76 2.16 16.72
C ILE A 105 14.85 1.41 17.48
N THR A 106 15.43 0.38 16.89
CA THR A 106 16.57 -0.35 17.46
C THR A 106 17.78 0.56 17.69
N ALA A 107 18.14 1.39 16.71
CA ALA A 107 19.25 2.35 16.87
C ALA A 107 18.98 3.36 18.00
N VAL A 108 17.76 3.89 18.10
CA VAL A 108 17.34 4.79 19.18
C VAL A 108 17.37 4.09 20.54
N ALA A 109 16.96 2.82 20.60
CA ALA A 109 17.02 2.02 21.81
C ALA A 109 18.47 1.84 22.31
N PHE A 110 19.42 1.57 21.42
CA PHE A 110 20.84 1.51 21.78
C PHE A 110 21.34 2.84 22.36
N ILE A 111 21.03 3.97 21.73
CA ILE A 111 21.42 5.31 22.20
C ILE A 111 20.82 5.62 23.59
N ALA A 112 19.56 5.24 23.81
CA ALA A 112 18.90 5.41 25.10
C ALA A 112 19.57 4.60 26.22
N VAL A 113 20.00 3.36 25.92
CA VAL A 113 20.72 2.49 26.87
C VAL A 113 22.08 3.08 27.23
N PHE A 114 22.82 3.64 26.27
CA PHE A 114 24.10 4.30 26.55
C PHE A 114 23.95 5.59 27.37
N THR A 115 22.84 6.31 27.20
CA THR A 115 22.58 7.60 27.89
C THR A 115 21.95 7.43 29.28
N LYS A 116 21.70 6.18 29.73
CA LYS A 116 21.02 5.87 31.00
C LYS A 116 21.61 6.58 32.24
N ASN A 117 22.93 6.83 32.23
CA ASN A 117 23.63 7.43 33.37
C ASN A 117 23.33 8.93 33.54
N SER A 118 22.89 9.62 32.49
CA SER A 118 22.75 11.09 32.51
C SER A 118 21.34 11.59 32.82
N ILE A 119 20.30 10.78 32.55
CA ILE A 119 18.88 11.22 32.54
C ILE A 119 18.04 10.46 33.58
N GLY A 120 18.55 9.38 34.17
CA GLY A 120 17.82 8.54 35.11
C GLY A 120 16.98 7.47 34.39
N LEU A 121 16.93 6.27 35.00
CA LEU A 121 16.39 5.04 34.38
C LEU A 121 14.92 5.17 33.97
N THR A 122 14.09 5.80 34.81
CA THR A 122 12.65 5.99 34.61
C THR A 122 12.34 6.95 33.47
N ALA A 123 13.06 8.08 33.39
CA ALA A 123 12.88 9.06 32.33
C ALA A 123 13.32 8.49 30.96
N ALA A 124 14.43 7.75 30.92
CA ALA A 124 14.90 7.07 29.72
C ALA A 124 13.90 6.00 29.21
N GLY A 125 13.32 5.20 30.10
CA GLY A 125 12.31 4.19 29.74
C GLY A 125 11.01 4.80 29.18
N LEU A 126 10.54 5.89 29.77
CA LEU A 126 9.38 6.63 29.27
C LEU A 126 9.67 7.25 27.90
N ALA A 127 10.82 7.92 27.75
CA ALA A 127 11.22 8.52 26.47
C ALA A 127 11.31 7.48 25.35
N LEU A 128 11.84 6.29 25.63
CA LEU A 128 11.91 5.19 24.67
C LEU A 128 10.51 4.69 24.27
N THR A 129 9.65 4.44 25.25
CA THR A 129 8.28 3.95 25.01
C THR A 129 7.47 4.92 24.16
N TYR A 130 7.50 6.22 24.49
CA TYR A 130 6.80 7.23 23.71
C TYR A 130 7.39 7.43 22.32
N SER A 131 8.71 7.33 22.15
CA SER A 131 9.36 7.44 20.84
C SER A 131 8.95 6.28 19.91
N THR A 132 8.94 5.06 20.43
CA THR A 132 8.49 3.87 19.68
C THR A 132 7.02 3.98 19.28
N GLN A 133 6.15 4.41 20.19
CA GLN A 133 4.72 4.62 19.85
C GLN A 133 4.52 5.68 18.78
N LEU A 134 5.28 6.78 18.83
CA LEU A 134 5.23 7.83 17.82
C LEU A 134 5.69 7.31 16.45
N SER A 135 6.79 6.55 16.39
CA SER A 135 7.33 5.99 15.15
C SER A 135 6.34 5.03 14.49
N ASN A 136 5.71 4.15 15.28
CA ASN A 136 4.68 3.23 14.79
C ASN A 136 3.45 3.97 14.27
N THR A 137 3.07 5.07 14.92
CA THR A 137 1.94 5.89 14.48
C THR A 137 2.27 6.62 13.19
N LEU A 138 3.49 7.15 13.05
CA LEU A 138 3.92 7.84 11.84
C LEU A 138 4.02 6.89 10.64
N SER A 139 4.55 5.67 10.83
CA SER A 139 4.59 4.62 9.79
C SER A 139 3.18 4.30 9.29
N ARG A 140 2.22 4.09 10.20
CA ARG A 140 0.81 3.83 9.85
C ARG A 140 0.16 5.03 9.16
N LEU A 141 0.43 6.25 9.63
CA LEU A 141 -0.08 7.47 9.01
C LEU A 141 0.43 7.62 7.57
N ALA A 142 1.72 7.32 7.32
CA ALA A 142 2.31 7.40 5.99
C ALA A 142 1.62 6.44 5.00
N VAL A 143 1.28 5.23 5.44
CA VAL A 143 0.51 4.28 4.63
C VAL A 143 -0.93 4.73 4.44
N PHE A 144 -1.57 5.26 5.50
CA PHE A 144 -2.91 5.83 5.41
C PHE A 144 -2.99 6.99 4.40
N MET A 145 -2.02 7.90 4.41
CA MET A 145 -1.93 8.99 3.42
C MET A 145 -1.82 8.46 1.99
N THR A 146 -0.99 7.43 1.77
CA THR A 146 -0.85 6.78 0.46
C THR A 146 -2.17 6.15 -0.01
N TYR A 147 -2.92 5.55 0.92
CA TYR A 147 -4.26 5.01 0.64
C TYR A 147 -5.27 6.10 0.26
N VAL A 148 -5.26 7.23 0.98
CA VAL A 148 -6.11 8.38 0.68
C VAL A 148 -5.77 8.97 -0.70
N GLU A 149 -4.49 9.16 -1.02
CA GLU A 149 -4.05 9.65 -2.33
C GLU A 149 -4.54 8.74 -3.46
N ASN A 150 -4.40 7.41 -3.30
CA ASN A 150 -4.86 6.43 -4.29
C ASN A 150 -6.38 6.46 -4.51
N THR A 151 -7.14 6.82 -3.49
CA THR A 151 -8.61 6.95 -3.55
C THR A 151 -9.02 8.28 -4.18
N MET A 152 -8.28 9.36 -3.89
CA MET A 152 -8.53 10.69 -4.45
C MET A 152 -8.35 10.76 -5.97
N THR A 153 -7.51 9.92 -6.57
CA THR A 153 -7.39 9.82 -8.04
C THR A 153 -8.74 9.54 -8.72
N SER A 154 -9.66 8.82 -8.05
CA SER A 154 -11.01 8.58 -8.59
C SER A 154 -11.87 9.84 -8.57
N VAL A 155 -11.73 10.68 -7.54
CA VAL A 155 -12.45 11.96 -7.42
C VAL A 155 -11.93 12.96 -8.45
N GLU A 156 -10.61 13.02 -8.64
CA GLU A 156 -9.97 13.85 -9.67
C GLU A 156 -10.51 13.53 -11.07
N ARG A 157 -10.70 12.24 -11.39
CA ARG A 157 -11.30 11.80 -12.65
C ARG A 157 -12.75 12.27 -12.82
N LEU A 158 -13.57 12.19 -11.78
CA LEU A 158 -14.95 12.68 -11.82
C LEU A 158 -14.99 14.21 -12.01
N GLY A 159 -14.10 14.93 -11.34
CA GLY A 159 -13.95 16.38 -11.54
C GLY A 159 -13.62 16.73 -12.98
N HIS A 160 -12.70 15.99 -13.61
CA HIS A 160 -12.32 16.19 -15.01
C HIS A 160 -13.52 16.01 -15.97
N TYR A 161 -14.37 15.00 -15.73
CA TYR A 161 -15.58 14.79 -16.55
C TYR A 161 -16.65 15.86 -16.38
N ASN A 162 -16.73 16.53 -15.23
CA ASN A 162 -17.69 17.61 -15.00
C ASN A 162 -17.26 18.95 -15.63
N THR A 163 -15.96 19.10 -15.94
CA THR A 163 -15.41 20.28 -16.60
C THR A 163 -15.37 20.19 -18.13
N LEU A 164 -15.67 19.01 -18.68
CA LEU A 164 -15.86 18.75 -20.12
C LEU A 164 -17.32 19.00 -20.52
#